data_AF-A0A839YM83-F1
#
_entry.id   AF-A0A839YM83-F1
#
_cell.length_a   1.000
_cell.length_b   1.000
_cell.length_c   1.000
_cell.angle_alpha   90.00
_cell.angle_beta   90.00
_cell.angle_gamma   90.00
#
_symmetry.space_group_name_H-M   'P 1'
#
loop_
_entity.id
_entity.type
_entity.pdbx_description
1 polymer ?
#
loop_
_entity_poly.entity_id
_entity_poly.type
_entity_poly.pdbx_seq_one_letter_code
_entity_poly.pdbx_strand_id
1 'polypeptide(L)' 'MLDIMKLVGPTATNAEWEADKAGWRAFVFGNTASGFRAGSRLDRAWRRGYEAAARSDEPAALML' A
#
# COMPACT_ATOMS: atom_id res chain seq x y z
N MET A 1 -31.03 7.07 -16.96
CA MET A 1 -30.91 6.48 -15.61
C MET A 1 -29.48 5.98 -15.48
N LEU A 2 -28.68 6.59 -14.59
CA LEU A 2 -27.27 6.23 -14.40
C LEU A 2 -27.23 4.94 -13.56
N ASP A 3 -26.71 3.86 -14.11
CA ASP A 3 -26.60 2.59 -13.41
C ASP A 3 -25.40 2.62 -12.46
N ILE A 4 -25.67 2.88 -11.18
CA ILE A 4 -24.66 2.99 -10.11
C ILE A 4 -23.82 1.70 -10.03
N MET A 5 -24.41 0.53 -10.31
CA MET A 5 -23.70 -0.75 -10.21
C MET A 5 -22.59 -0.92 -11.26
N LYS A 6 -22.68 -0.22 -12.41
CA LYS A 6 -21.58 -0.17 -13.40
C LYS A 6 -20.39 0.69 -12.93
N LEU A 7 -20.60 1.60 -11.98
CA LEU A 7 -19.52 2.34 -11.31
C LEU A 7 -18.84 1.52 -10.20
N VAL A 8 -19.51 0.49 -9.70
CA VAL A 8 -19.02 -0.41 -8.63
C VAL A 8 -18.56 -1.76 -9.21
N GLY A 9 -18.06 -1.76 -10.45
CA GLY A 9 -17.19 -2.85 -10.88
C GLY A 9 -15.92 -2.86 -10.01
N PRO A 10 -15.27 -4.01 -9.75
CA PRO A 10 -14.03 -4.04 -8.97
C PRO A 10 -13.06 -3.02 -9.58
N THR A 11 -12.82 -1.93 -8.84
CA THR A 11 -11.92 -0.87 -9.29
C THR A 11 -10.59 -1.54 -9.56
N ALA A 12 -10.04 -1.37 -10.77
CA ALA A 12 -8.72 -1.91 -11.09
C ALA A 12 -7.77 -1.54 -9.94
N THR A 13 -7.30 -2.55 -9.22
CA THR A 13 -6.58 -2.32 -7.97
C THR A 13 -5.31 -1.55 -8.33
N ASN A 14 -5.19 -0.32 -7.83
CA ASN A 14 -4.02 0.50 -8.12
C ASN A 14 -2.80 -0.20 -7.52
N ALA A 15 -1.95 -0.78 -8.36
CA ALA A 15 -0.82 -1.59 -7.92
C ALA A 15 0.16 -0.81 -7.03
N GLU A 16 0.29 0.50 -7.22
CA GLU A 16 1.10 1.34 -6.34
C GLU A 16 0.44 1.55 -4.99
N TRP A 17 -0.88 1.65 -4.93
CA TRP A 17 -1.60 1.71 -3.66
C TRP A 17 -1.49 0.40 -2.87
N GLU A 18 -1.58 -0.74 -3.56
CA GLU A 18 -1.37 -2.04 -2.90
C GLU A 18 0.08 -2.22 -2.43
N ALA A 19 1.05 -1.77 -3.22
CA ALA A 19 2.45 -1.79 -2.82
C ALA A 19 2.70 -0.89 -1.59
N ASP A 20 2.11 0.30 -1.55
CA ASP A 20 2.16 1.23 -0.41
C ASP A 20 1.62 0.58 0.88
N LYS A 21 0.39 0.03 0.83
CA LYS A 21 -0.18 -0.73 1.95
C LYS A 21 0.70 -1.91 2.35
N ALA A 22 1.28 -2.64 1.39
CA ALA A 22 2.19 -3.73 1.70
C ALA A 22 3.46 -3.24 2.44
N GLY A 23 3.97 -2.06 2.09
CA GLY A 23 5.06 -1.40 2.81
C GLY A 23 4.70 -1.07 4.25
N TRP A 24 3.52 -0.51 4.47
CA TRP A 24 3.02 -0.23 5.82
C TRP A 24 2.94 -1.51 6.67
N ARG A 25 2.33 -2.57 6.14
CA ARG A 25 2.21 -3.86 6.82
C ARG A 25 3.56 -4.48 7.11
N ALA A 26 4.50 -4.35 6.18
CA ALA A 26 5.86 -4.83 6.37
C ALA A 26 6.54 -4.14 7.55
N PHE A 27 6.38 -2.82 7.73
CA PHE A 27 6.87 -2.12 8.92
C PHE A 27 6.25 -2.68 10.20
N VAL A 28 4.91 -2.78 10.25
CA VAL A 28 4.19 -3.29 11.43
C VAL A 28 4.65 -4.70 11.83
N PHE A 29 4.93 -5.56 10.85
CA PHE A 29 5.39 -6.93 11.08
C PHE A 29 6.92 -7.09 11.12
N GLY A 30 7.70 -6.02 11.06
CA GLY A 30 9.16 -6.06 11.13
C GLY A 30 9.89 -6.60 9.88
N ASN A 31 9.23 -6.60 8.71
CA ASN A 31 9.81 -7.02 7.44
C ASN A 31 10.46 -5.83 6.71
N THR A 32 11.70 -5.96 6.24
CA THR A 32 12.45 -4.83 5.65
C THR A 32 12.58 -4.86 4.12
N ALA A 33 12.11 -5.92 3.46
CA ALA A 33 12.28 -6.12 2.03
C ALA A 33 10.95 -5.98 1.26
N SER A 34 11.00 -5.29 0.11
CA SER A 34 9.81 -4.99 -0.72
C SER A 34 9.37 -6.14 -1.63
N GLY A 35 10.29 -7.05 -1.99
CA GLY A 35 10.04 -8.11 -2.98
C GLY A 35 9.87 -7.61 -4.43
N PHE A 36 9.87 -6.30 -4.65
CA PHE A 36 9.82 -5.69 -5.99
C PHE A 36 11.23 -5.47 -6.55
N ARG A 37 11.31 -5.28 -7.87
CA ARG A 37 12.56 -4.83 -8.50
C ARG A 37 12.96 -3.47 -7.92
N ALA A 38 14.15 -3.40 -7.31
CA ALA A 38 14.67 -2.18 -6.72
C ALA A 38 14.60 -0.99 -7.70
N GLY A 39 14.12 0.15 -7.20
CA GLY A 39 13.97 1.39 -7.96
C GLY A 39 12.78 1.44 -8.92
N SER A 40 12.00 0.34 -9.05
CA SER A 40 10.74 0.34 -9.82
C SER A 40 9.67 1.22 -9.17
N ARG A 41 8.59 1.49 -9.92
CA ARG A 41 7.44 2.26 -9.38
C ARG A 41 6.83 1.59 -8.15
N LEU A 42 6.68 0.27 -8.17
CA LEU A 42 6.13 -0.50 -7.05
C LEU A 42 7.07 -0.51 -5.85
N ASP A 43 8.38 -0.63 -6.08
CA ASP A 43 9.38 -0.55 -5.00
C ASP A 43 9.37 0.82 -4.31
N ARG A 44 9.24 1.91 -5.07
CA ARG A 44 9.11 3.26 -4.50
C ARG A 44 7.80 3.45 -3.74
N ALA A 45 6.70 2.93 -4.27
CA ALA A 45 5.40 3.01 -3.61
C ALA A 45 5.40 2.21 -2.29
N TRP A 46 5.98 1.01 -2.30
CA TRP A 46 6.19 0.21 -1.10
C TRP A 46 7.05 0.95 -0.06
N ARG A 47 8.18 1.50 -0.48
CA ARG A 47 9.07 2.23 0.43
C ARG A 47 8.38 3.46 1.04
N ARG A 48 7.55 4.16 0.26
CA ARG A 48 6.75 5.28 0.76
C ARG A 48 5.84 4.85 1.93
N GLY A 49 5.14 3.71 1.80
CA GLY A 49 4.29 3.18 2.86
C GLY A 49 5.06 2.71 4.09
N TYR A 50 6.18 2.04 3.87
CA TYR A 50 7.07 1.60 4.94
C TYR A 50 7.59 2.79 5.78
N GLU A 51 8.10 3.82 5.09
CA GLU A 51 8.58 5.03 5.74
C GLU A 51 7.47 5.86 6.40
N ALA A 52 6.25 5.84 5.84
CA ALA A 52 5.09 6.49 6.46
C ALA A 52 4.71 5.80 7.78
N ALA A 53 4.68 4.46 7.79
CA ALA A 53 4.44 3.68 9.01
C ALA A 53 5.54 3.94 10.06
N ALA A 54 6.81 4.04 9.64
CA ALA A 54 7.92 4.33 10.54
C ALA A 54 7.86 5.71 11.22
N ARG A 55 7.14 6.67 10.61
CA ARG A 55 6.91 8.01 11.17
C ARG A 55 5.59 8.10 11.95
N SER A 56 4.79 7.04 11.97
CA SER A 56 3.52 7.02 12.69
C SER A 56 3.76 6.68 14.16
N ASP A 57 3.01 7.33 15.06
CA ASP A 57 3.02 7.01 16.49
C ASP A 57 2.28 5.68 16.78
N GLU A 58 1.26 5.35 15.98
CA GLU A 58 0.43 4.15 16.14
C GLU A 58 0.24 3.37 14.83
N PRO A 59 1.32 2.89 14.18
CA PRO A 59 1.24 2.26 12.87
C PRO A 59 0.42 0.97 12.84
N ALA A 60 0.37 0.23 13.95
CA ALA A 60 -0.44 -0.98 14.06
C ALA A 60 -1.95 -0.67 14.16
N ALA A 61 -2.34 0.45 14.80
CA ALA A 61 -3.74 0.84 14.96
C ALA A 61 -4.36 1.41 13.68
N LEU A 62 -3.52 1.99 12.81
CA LEU A 62 -3.92 2.59 11.54
C LEU A 62 -3.86 1.61 10.35
N MET A 63 -3.53 0.35 10.60
CA MET A 63 -3.45 -0.68 9.58
C MET A 63 -4.86 -1.17 9.19
N LEU A 64 -5.35 -0.71 8.02
CA LEU A 64 -6.59 -1.17 7.39
C LEU A 64 -6.45 -2.55 6.72
#